data_AF-A0A081D9B6-F1
#
_entry.id   AF-A0A081D9B6-F1
#
_cell.length_a   1.000
_cell.length_b   1.000
_cell.length_c   1.000
_cell.angle_alpha   90.00
_cell.angle_beta   90.00
_cell.angle_gamma   90.00
#
_symmetry.space_group_name_H-M   'P 1'
#
loop_
_entity.id
_entity.type
_entity.pdbx_description
1 polymer ?
#
loop_
_entity_poly.entity_id
_entity_poly.type
_entity_poly.pdbx_seq_one_letter_code
_entity_poly.pdbx_strand_id
1 'polypeptide(L)' 'MKKILLPTDFSKASINAMEYAVQLFKNEKCTFMFLTPMSQ' A
#
# COMPACT_ATOMS: atom_id res chain seq x y z
N MET A 1 15.69 -1.16 6.26
CA MET A 1 14.74 -1.77 5.31
C MET A 1 13.34 -1.58 5.87
N LYS A 2 12.49 -0.77 5.21
CA LYS A 2 11.16 -0.41 5.72
C LYS A 2 10.13 -1.46 5.29
N LYS A 3 9.19 -1.78 6.18
CA LYS A 3 7.99 -2.58 5.88
C LYS A 3 6.79 -1.66 5.98
N ILE A 4 6.04 -1.52 4.89
CA ILE A 4 4.91 -0.59 4.79
C ILE A 4 3.65 -1.42 4.59
N LEU A 5 2.70 -1.30 5.51
CA LEU A 5 1.40 -1.94 5.40
C LEU A 5 0.44 -1.00 4.65
N LEU A 6 -0.13 -1.49 3.56
CA LEU A 6 -1.13 -0.80 2.74
C LEU A 6 -2.49 -1.45 3.00
N PRO A 7 -3.34 -0.88 3.86
CA PRO A 7 -4.73 -1.30 3.95
C PRO A 7 -5.41 -0.97 2.63
N THR A 8 -6.12 -1.95 2.07
CA THR A 8 -6.79 -1.79 0.78
C THR A 8 -8.07 -2.60 0.74
N ASP A 9 -9.13 -1.94 0.28
CA ASP A 9 -10.40 -2.55 -0.14
C ASP A 9 -10.47 -2.69 -1.67
N PHE A 10 -9.34 -2.45 -2.37
CA PHE A 10 -9.23 -2.37 -3.83
C PHE A 10 -10.15 -1.35 -4.52
N SER A 11 -10.71 -0.39 -3.76
CA SER A 11 -11.41 0.74 -4.36
C SER A 11 -10.44 1.65 -5.12
N LYS A 12 -10.98 2.49 -6.01
CA LYS A 12 -10.19 3.50 -6.73
C LYS A 12 -9.41 4.41 -5.77
N ALA A 13 -9.99 4.75 -4.62
CA ALA A 13 -9.34 5.58 -3.62
C ALA A 13 -8.12 4.87 -3.01
N SER A 14 -8.27 3.60 -2.64
CA SER A 14 -7.18 2.77 -2.14
C SER A 14 -6.09 2.58 -3.20
N ILE A 15 -6.44 2.39 -4.47
CA ILE A 15 -5.46 2.30 -5.58
C ILE A 15 -4.65 3.59 -5.72
N ASN A 16 -5.31 4.75 -5.75
CA ASN A 16 -4.62 6.03 -5.81
C ASN A 16 -3.67 6.20 -4.61
N ALA A 17 -4.08 5.82 -3.39
CA ALA A 17 -3.23 5.88 -2.20
C ALA A 17 -1.99 4.95 -2.32
N MET A 18 -2.15 3.76 -2.90
CA MET A 18 -1.04 2.85 -3.17
C MET A 18 -0.04 3.47 -4.17
N GLU A 19 -0.52 4.10 -5.24
CA GLU A 19 0.32 4.81 -6.20
C GLU A 19 1.13 5.93 -5.53
N TYR A 20 0.48 6.75 -4.68
CA TYR A 20 1.17 7.76 -3.90
C TYR A 20 2.22 7.18 -2.96
N ALA A 21 1.92 6.08 -2.27
CA ALA A 21 2.88 5.41 -1.40
C ALA A 21 4.11 4.93 -2.18
N VAL A 22 3.92 4.33 -3.35
CA VAL A 22 5.04 3.91 -4.22
C VAL A 22 5.88 5.11 -4.66
N GLN A 23 5.24 6.21 -5.09
CA GLN A 23 5.96 7.43 -5.49
C GLN A 23 6.72 8.09 -4.34
N LEU A 24 6.11 8.13 -3.14
CA LEU A 24 6.71 8.71 -1.95
C LEU A 24 8.00 7.98 -1.56
N PHE A 25 8.02 6.65 -1.70
CA PHE A 25 9.14 5.80 -1.30
C PHE A 25 10.03 5.35 -2.47
N LYS A 26 9.94 5.99 -3.65
CA LYS A 26 10.64 5.54 -4.88
C LYS A 26 12.17 5.43 -4.77
N ASN A 27 12.78 6.16 -3.84
CA ASN A 27 14.25 6.17 -3.62
C ASN A 27 14.66 5.32 -2.41
N GLU A 28 13.73 4.57 -1.82
CA GLU A 28 13.96 3.77 -0.63
C GLU A 28 13.71 2.29 -0.88
N LYS A 29 14.54 1.42 -0.29
CA LYS A 29 14.30 -0.02 -0.32
C LYS A 29 13.19 -0.37 0.69
N CYS A 30 11.99 -0.56 0.15
CA CYS A 30 10.78 -0.87 0.91
C CYS A 30 10.20 -2.25 0.54
N THR A 31 9.52 -2.86 1.50
CA THR A 31 8.62 -4.00 1.27
C THR A 31 7.20 -3.55 1.57
N PHE A 32 6.34 -3.56 0.56
CA PHE A 32 4.93 -3.26 0.71
C PHE A 32 4.17 -4.54 1.01
N MET A 33 3.31 -4.51 2.02
CA MET A 33 2.44 -5.61 2.42
C MET A 33 1.01 -5.11 2.31
N PHE A 34 0.11 -5.90 1.75
CA PHE A 34 -1.30 -5.52 1.60
C PHE A 34 -2.13 -6.18 2.68
N LEU A 35 -3.05 -5.41 3.28
CA LEU A 35 -4.06 -5.93 4.20
C LEU A 35 -5.43 -5.66 3.60
N THR A 36 -6.17 -6.72 3.33
CA THR A 36 -7.57 -6.64 2.90
C THR A 36 -8.48 -6.95 4.08
N PRO A 37 -9.62 -6.26 4.23
CA PRO A 37 -10.63 -6.69 5.20
C PRO A 37 -11.12 -8.08 4.78
N MET A 38 -10.89 -9.09 5.61
CA MET A 38 -11.54 -10.39 5.42
C MET A 38 -13.01 -10.20 5.77
N SER A 39 -13.89 -10.24 4.77
CA SER A 39 -15.30 -10.52 5.02
C SER A 39 -15.39 -11.98 5.49
N GLN A 40 -15.60 -12.18 6.78
CA GLN A 40 -16.19 -13.43 7.27
C GLN A 40 -17.61 -13.57 6.71
#